data_AF-A0A947W889-F1
#
_entry.id   AF-A0A947W889-F1
#
_cell.length_a   1.000
_cell.length_b   1.000
_cell.length_c   1.000
_cell.angle_alpha   90.00
_cell.angle_beta   90.00
_cell.angle_gamma   90.00
#
_symmetry.space_group_name_H-M   'P 1'
#
loop_
_entity.id
_entity.type
_entity.pdbx_description
1 polymer ?
#
loop_
_entity_poly.entity_id
_entity_poly.type
_entity_poly.pdbx_seq_one_letter_code
_entity_poly.pdbx_strand_id
1 'polypeptide(L)'
;KLHIIVMYAMFFMAMAILYLLGLKAAPVTLQKGLALLTTIIFPALAVISSFSRKAKPFSVVWESAFIVLNIVAEAFVGVFILTGLLADHRFMLGVETFRGVKIALIAPILLVALYFALKQKDEGSFKDRLTYFLGTRVSIASIVTGLFILAALAIFVARSGNFVLPVPGIEKLFRNFLETLLFIRPRSKEFLIGYPLLFLSAALYLKDRRTWLWILAPLGTIAPISILNTFSHIHTPLMISMIRTFNGLVLGVIIGLLVAFIANKLLKTQEW
;
A
#
# COMPACT_ATOMS: atom_id res chain seq x y z
N LYS A 1 3.15 0.91 20.73
CA LYS A 1 4.53 1.22 20.27
C LYS A 1 5.45 0.00 20.34
N LEU A 2 5.48 -0.74 21.45
CA LEU A 2 6.27 -1.98 21.60
C LEU A 2 5.95 -3.03 20.53
N HIS A 3 4.67 -3.23 20.19
CA HIS A 3 4.27 -4.22 19.19
C HIS A 3 4.80 -3.98 17.76
N ILE A 4 4.96 -2.72 17.33
CA ILE A 4 5.40 -2.42 15.94
C ILE A 4 6.90 -2.67 15.78
N ILE A 5 7.70 -2.25 16.76
CA ILE A 5 9.15 -2.50 16.77
C ILE A 5 9.40 -4.01 16.83
N VAL A 6 8.62 -4.73 17.64
CA VAL A 6 8.66 -6.19 17.69
C VAL A 6 8.28 -6.82 16.35
N MET A 7 7.26 -6.32 15.64
CA MET A 7 6.90 -6.84 14.31
C MET A 7 8.03 -6.63 13.28
N TYR A 8 8.67 -5.46 13.27
CA TYR A 8 9.83 -5.22 12.41
C TYR A 8 11.02 -6.10 12.79
N ALA A 9 11.32 -6.25 14.09
CA ALA A 9 12.39 -7.13 14.56
C ALA A 9 12.12 -8.61 14.20
N MET A 10 10.89 -9.08 14.37
CA MET A 10 10.45 -10.42 13.95
C MET A 10 10.60 -10.61 12.45
N PHE A 11 10.28 -9.60 11.64
CA PHE A 11 10.49 -9.65 10.19
C PHE A 11 11.98 -9.78 9.85
N PHE A 12 12.84 -8.93 10.41
CA PHE A 12 14.29 -9.03 10.17
C PHE A 12 14.87 -10.37 10.65
N MET A 13 14.38 -10.87 11.79
CA MET A 13 14.78 -12.18 12.31
C MET A 13 14.32 -13.32 11.38
N ALA A 14 13.08 -13.29 10.90
CA ALA A 14 12.56 -14.27 9.95
C ALA A 14 13.34 -14.24 8.62
N MET A 15 13.66 -13.03 8.11
CA MET A 15 14.47 -12.86 6.91
C MET A 15 15.89 -13.42 7.12
N ALA A 16 16.52 -13.16 8.27
CA ALA A 16 17.84 -13.69 8.60
C ALA A 16 17.82 -15.23 8.70
N ILE A 17 16.81 -15.81 9.36
CA ILE A 17 16.65 -17.26 9.47
C ILE A 17 16.44 -17.89 8.09
N LEU A 18 15.53 -17.35 7.28
CA LEU A 18 15.28 -17.84 5.92
C LEU A 18 16.53 -17.73 5.04
N TYR A 19 17.28 -16.63 5.16
CA TYR A 19 18.55 -16.45 4.47
C TYR A 19 19.54 -17.55 4.87
N LEU A 20 19.77 -17.75 6.16
CA LEU A 20 20.70 -18.76 6.68
C LEU A 20 20.31 -20.20 6.29
N LEU A 21 19.02 -20.53 6.31
CA LEU A 21 18.52 -21.86 5.92
C LEU A 21 18.57 -22.11 4.41
N GLY A 22 18.36 -21.07 3.59
CA GLY A 22 18.22 -21.20 2.14
C GLY A 22 19.54 -21.15 1.35
N LEU A 23 20.66 -20.77 1.97
CA LEU A 23 21.96 -20.59 1.31
C LEU A 23 22.45 -21.83 0.54
N LYS A 24 22.07 -23.04 0.96
CA LYS A 24 22.57 -24.30 0.36
C LYS A 24 21.67 -24.91 -0.72
N ALA A 25 20.41 -24.50 -0.82
CA ALA A 25 19.41 -25.22 -1.64
C ALA A 25 19.05 -24.52 -2.96
N ALA A 26 18.76 -23.21 -2.94
CA ALA A 26 18.32 -22.47 -4.13
C ALA A 26 18.47 -20.94 -3.95
N PRO A 27 19.63 -20.34 -4.25
CA PRO A 27 19.91 -18.93 -3.94
C PRO A 27 18.97 -17.94 -4.65
N VAL A 28 18.61 -18.20 -5.92
CA VAL A 28 17.71 -17.32 -6.69
C VAL A 28 16.27 -17.39 -6.20
N THR A 29 15.79 -18.59 -5.88
CA THR A 29 14.43 -18.79 -5.37
C THR A 29 14.26 -18.15 -4.00
N LEU A 30 15.29 -18.27 -3.15
CA LEU A 30 15.32 -17.61 -1.85
C LEU A 30 15.30 -16.09 -2.00
N GLN A 31 16.14 -15.51 -2.86
CA GLN A 31 16.14 -14.06 -3.15
C GLN A 31 14.76 -13.57 -3.61
N LYS A 32 14.10 -14.29 -4.53
CA LYS A 32 12.73 -13.97 -4.98
C LYS A 32 11.70 -14.07 -3.85
N GLY A 33 11.84 -15.05 -2.96
CA GLY A 33 10.98 -15.22 -1.79
C GLY A 33 11.15 -14.09 -0.78
N LEU A 34 12.39 -13.72 -0.46
CA LEU A 34 12.73 -12.60 0.44
C LEU A 34 12.29 -11.25 -0.15
N ALA A 35 12.43 -11.07 -1.47
CA ALA A 35 11.90 -9.91 -2.18
C ALA A 35 10.37 -9.85 -2.09
N LEU A 36 9.68 -10.99 -2.26
CA LEU A 36 8.23 -11.08 -2.12
C LEU A 36 7.78 -10.72 -0.69
N LEU A 37 8.41 -11.29 0.33
CA LEU A 37 8.11 -10.97 1.73
C LEU A 37 8.29 -9.47 2.01
N THR A 38 9.40 -8.88 1.56
CA THR A 38 9.64 -7.44 1.66
C THR A 38 8.52 -6.63 1.00
N THR A 39 8.13 -7.00 -0.22
CA THR A 39 7.04 -6.30 -0.95
C THR A 39 5.67 -6.47 -0.33
N ILE A 40 5.45 -7.49 0.49
CA ILE A 40 4.18 -7.71 1.17
C ILE A 40 4.15 -6.96 2.51
N ILE A 41 5.21 -7.11 3.30
CA ILE A 41 5.24 -6.74 4.71
C ILE A 41 5.42 -5.23 4.87
N PHE A 42 6.31 -4.59 4.10
CA PHE A 42 6.56 -3.15 4.27
C PHE A 42 5.34 -2.28 3.96
N PRO A 43 4.60 -2.45 2.84
CA PRO A 43 3.40 -1.66 2.61
C PRO A 43 2.31 -1.88 3.67
N ALA A 44 2.13 -3.13 4.12
CA ALA A 44 1.15 -3.46 5.15
C ALA A 44 1.52 -2.86 6.51
N LEU A 45 2.76 -3.04 6.94
CA LEU A 45 3.27 -2.50 8.20
C LEU A 45 3.28 -0.98 8.19
N ALA A 46 3.70 -0.34 7.10
CA ALA A 46 3.73 1.12 6.97
C ALA A 46 2.36 1.75 7.26
N VAL A 47 1.29 1.17 6.72
CA VAL A 47 -0.08 1.61 7.00
C VAL A 47 -0.46 1.29 8.44
N ILE A 48 -0.32 0.03 8.87
CA ILE A 48 -0.75 -0.41 10.22
C ILE A 48 -0.04 0.37 11.34
N SER A 49 1.26 0.65 11.18
CA SER A 49 2.09 1.37 12.14
C SER A 49 1.65 2.83 12.29
N SER A 50 1.42 3.49 11.16
CA SER A 50 1.08 4.90 11.08
C SER A 50 -0.31 5.18 11.67
N PHE A 51 -1.28 4.30 11.43
CA PHE A 51 -2.62 4.35 12.02
C PHE A 51 -2.70 3.77 13.45
N SER A 52 -1.58 3.35 14.03
CA SER A 52 -1.49 2.94 15.44
C SER A 52 -0.78 3.98 16.31
N ARG A 53 -0.37 5.11 15.73
CA ARG A 53 0.10 6.27 16.50
C ARG A 53 -1.07 6.97 17.18
N LYS A 54 -0.82 7.46 18.40
CA LYS A 54 -1.71 8.43 19.05
C LYS A 54 -1.62 9.73 18.26
N ALA A 55 -2.78 10.23 17.83
CA ALA A 55 -2.88 11.51 17.15
C ALA A 55 -2.35 12.62 18.05
N LYS A 56 -1.54 13.52 17.50
CA LYS A 56 -1.20 14.77 18.18
C LYS A 56 -2.36 15.77 18.04
N PRO A 57 -2.57 16.68 19.00
CA PRO A 57 -3.61 17.71 18.93
C PRO A 57 -3.22 18.83 17.95
N PHE A 58 -2.94 18.46 16.70
CA PHE A 58 -2.61 19.38 15.62
C PHE A 58 -3.75 19.40 14.59
N SER A 59 -3.67 20.26 13.56
CA SER A 59 -4.73 20.28 12.54
C SER A 59 -4.83 18.93 11.82
N VAL A 60 -6.06 18.50 11.51
CA VAL A 60 -6.34 17.23 10.81
C VAL A 60 -5.56 17.12 9.48
N VAL A 61 -5.44 18.24 8.76
CA VAL A 61 -4.75 18.29 7.45
C VAL A 61 -3.26 17.99 7.61
N TRP A 62 -2.58 18.69 8.51
CA TRP A 62 -1.15 18.51 8.76
C TRP A 62 -0.82 17.15 9.37
N GLU A 63 -1.63 16.67 10.31
CA GLU A 63 -1.42 15.36 10.91
C GLU A 63 -1.68 14.23 9.88
N SER A 64 -2.65 14.40 8.97
CA SER A 64 -2.85 13.48 7.84
C SER A 64 -1.64 13.44 6.91
N ALA A 65 -1.06 14.62 6.60
CA ALA A 65 0.16 14.71 5.80
C ALA A 65 1.34 14.00 6.49
N PHE A 66 1.47 14.14 7.81
CA PHE A 66 2.50 13.46 8.59
C PHE A 66 2.29 11.94 8.59
N ILE A 67 1.06 11.45 8.74
CA ILE A 67 0.73 10.02 8.63
C ILE A 67 1.19 9.48 7.27
N VAL A 68 0.81 10.14 6.18
CA VAL A 68 1.19 9.71 4.82
C VAL A 68 2.70 9.76 4.60
N LEU A 69 3.38 10.80 5.09
CA LEU A 69 4.84 10.91 4.99
C LEU A 69 5.54 9.76 5.74
N ASN A 70 5.06 9.37 6.92
CA ASN A 70 5.59 8.20 7.63
C ASN A 70 5.37 6.90 6.84
N ILE A 71 4.17 6.71 6.25
CA ILE A 71 3.88 5.54 5.40
C ILE A 71 4.88 5.47 4.23
N VAL A 72 5.12 6.60 3.57
CA VAL A 72 6.06 6.69 2.45
C VAL A 72 7.48 6.41 2.91
N ALA A 73 7.93 6.99 4.03
CA ALA A 73 9.25 6.74 4.59
C ALA A 73 9.47 5.25 4.93
N GLU A 74 8.52 4.61 5.59
CA GLU A 74 8.57 3.17 5.90
C GLU A 74 8.55 2.32 4.61
N ALA A 75 7.77 2.70 3.60
CA ALA A 75 7.80 2.06 2.30
C ALA A 75 9.17 2.18 1.62
N PHE A 76 9.86 3.32 1.74
CA PHE A 76 11.21 3.50 1.21
C PHE A 76 12.25 2.61 1.90
N VAL A 77 12.11 2.35 3.21
CA VAL A 77 12.96 1.33 3.88
C VAL A 77 12.79 -0.03 3.21
N GLY A 78 11.55 -0.41 2.89
CA GLY A 78 11.25 -1.62 2.13
C GLY A 78 11.82 -1.59 0.72
N VAL A 79 11.79 -0.44 0.04
CA VAL A 79 12.43 -0.25 -1.27
C VAL A 79 13.93 -0.50 -1.19
N PHE A 80 14.64 0.08 -0.22
CA PHE A 80 16.09 -0.12 -0.07
C PHE A 80 16.44 -1.60 0.06
N ILE A 81 15.72 -2.32 0.93
CA ILE A 81 15.91 -3.76 1.13
C ILE A 81 15.59 -4.53 -0.16
N LEU A 82 14.46 -4.23 -0.81
CA LEU A 82 14.06 -4.86 -2.06
C LEU A 82 15.10 -4.67 -3.16
N THR A 83 15.60 -3.44 -3.34
CA THR A 83 16.63 -3.13 -4.33
C THR A 83 17.93 -3.85 -4.03
N GLY A 84 18.33 -3.94 -2.75
CA GLY A 84 19.52 -4.69 -2.35
C GLY A 84 19.40 -6.19 -2.61
N LEU A 85 18.22 -6.78 -2.36
CA LEU A 85 17.93 -8.19 -2.63
C LEU A 85 17.92 -8.53 -4.12
N LEU A 86 17.52 -7.58 -4.96
CA LEU A 86 17.43 -7.75 -6.41
C LEU A 86 18.64 -7.20 -7.17
N ALA A 87 19.64 -6.61 -6.48
CA ALA A 87 20.88 -6.06 -7.05
C ALA A 87 21.84 -7.16 -7.51
N ASP A 88 21.37 -8.02 -8.41
CA ASP A 88 22.10 -9.09 -9.05
C ASP A 88 22.02 -8.89 -10.57
N HIS A 89 23.14 -9.12 -11.27
CA HIS A 89 23.23 -9.02 -12.73
C HIS A 89 22.09 -9.75 -13.45
N ARG A 90 21.61 -10.89 -12.92
CA ARG A 90 20.52 -11.68 -13.50
C ARG A 90 19.19 -10.92 -13.54
N PHE A 91 18.87 -10.16 -12.49
CA PHE A 91 17.65 -9.36 -12.42
C PHE A 91 17.79 -8.01 -13.13
N MET A 92 18.98 -7.41 -13.07
CA MET A 92 19.26 -6.13 -13.74
C MET A 92 19.27 -6.26 -15.26
N LEU A 93 19.80 -7.35 -15.80
CA LEU A 93 19.77 -7.66 -17.24
C LEU A 93 18.41 -8.20 -17.70
N GLY A 94 17.45 -8.40 -16.79
CA GLY A 94 16.11 -8.91 -17.10
C GLY A 94 16.06 -10.40 -17.48
N VAL A 95 17.17 -11.13 -17.34
CA VAL A 95 17.25 -12.59 -17.56
C VAL A 95 16.33 -13.32 -16.59
N GLU A 96 16.28 -12.84 -15.35
CA GLU A 96 15.36 -13.29 -14.32
C GLU A 96 14.39 -12.17 -13.94
N THR A 97 13.11 -12.49 -13.79
CA THR A 97 12.07 -11.51 -13.43
C THR A 97 11.42 -11.86 -12.10
N PHE A 98 11.01 -10.81 -11.39
CA PHE A 98 10.22 -10.95 -10.18
C PHE A 98 8.78 -11.42 -10.53
N ARG A 99 8.54 -12.73 -10.46
CA ARG A 99 7.25 -13.34 -10.81
C ARG A 99 6.15 -13.11 -9.76
N GLY A 100 6.51 -12.68 -8.55
CA GLY A 100 5.61 -12.49 -7.42
C GLY A 100 4.78 -11.20 -7.41
N VAL A 101 4.87 -10.36 -8.45
CA VAL A 101 4.23 -9.03 -8.49
C VAL A 101 2.73 -9.10 -8.17
N LYS A 102 1.98 -10.03 -8.78
CA LYS A 102 0.53 -10.09 -8.56
C LYS A 102 0.16 -10.37 -7.09
N ILE A 103 0.92 -11.25 -6.43
CA ILE A 103 0.73 -11.56 -5.02
C ILE A 103 1.11 -10.34 -4.17
N ALA A 104 2.23 -9.69 -4.50
CA ALA A 104 2.69 -8.46 -3.83
C ALA A 104 1.69 -7.30 -3.93
N LEU A 105 0.84 -7.27 -4.97
CA LEU A 105 -0.20 -6.26 -5.12
C LEU A 105 -1.44 -6.53 -4.25
N ILE A 106 -1.79 -7.79 -4.01
CA ILE A 106 -3.03 -8.18 -3.33
C ILE A 106 -2.81 -8.41 -1.83
N ALA A 107 -1.73 -9.11 -1.49
CA ALA A 107 -1.49 -9.57 -0.12
C ALA A 107 -1.44 -8.41 0.91
N PRO A 108 -0.77 -7.27 0.67
CA PRO A 108 -0.77 -6.17 1.64
C PRO A 108 -2.16 -5.59 1.89
N ILE A 109 -2.97 -5.47 0.85
CA ILE A 109 -4.34 -4.95 0.94
C ILE A 109 -5.16 -5.88 1.85
N LEU A 110 -5.08 -7.20 1.63
CA LEU A 110 -5.78 -8.17 2.45
C LEU A 110 -5.30 -8.16 3.91
N LEU A 111 -3.99 -8.03 4.15
CA LEU A 111 -3.43 -7.95 5.51
C LEU A 111 -3.91 -6.71 6.25
N VAL A 112 -3.90 -5.54 5.59
CA VAL A 112 -4.42 -4.30 6.18
C VAL A 112 -5.92 -4.39 6.42
N ALA A 113 -6.69 -4.97 5.49
CA ALA A 113 -8.14 -5.14 5.63
C ALA A 113 -8.46 -6.03 6.83
N LEU A 114 -7.79 -7.17 6.94
CA LEU A 114 -7.95 -8.09 8.05
C LEU A 114 -7.57 -7.43 9.38
N TYR A 115 -6.47 -6.68 9.43
CA TYR A 115 -6.04 -5.98 10.64
C TYR A 115 -7.10 -5.00 11.14
N PHE A 116 -7.62 -4.12 10.27
CA PHE A 116 -8.63 -3.13 10.67
C PHE A 116 -9.98 -3.75 10.97
N ALA A 117 -10.37 -4.82 10.27
CA ALA A 117 -11.58 -5.57 10.58
C ALA A 117 -11.53 -6.20 11.99
N LEU A 118 -10.39 -6.81 12.36
CA LEU A 118 -10.21 -7.42 13.69
C LEU A 118 -10.01 -6.38 14.81
N LYS A 119 -9.62 -5.15 14.48
CA LYS A 119 -9.45 -4.04 15.43
C LYS A 119 -10.74 -3.27 15.71
N GLN A 120 -11.83 -3.56 14.98
CA GLN A 120 -13.10 -2.84 15.13
C GLN A 120 -13.78 -3.09 16.48
N LYS A 121 -13.42 -4.17 17.19
CA LYS A 121 -13.79 -4.42 18.60
C LYS A 121 -12.51 -4.55 19.44
N ASP A 122 -12.39 -3.74 20.49
CA ASP A 122 -11.19 -3.66 21.33
C ASP A 122 -11.05 -4.83 22.33
N GLU A 123 -12.10 -5.64 22.53
CA GLU A 123 -12.16 -6.68 23.56
C GLU A 123 -12.18 -8.11 22.99
N GLY A 124 -11.38 -9.01 23.60
CA GLY A 124 -11.30 -10.44 23.27
C GLY A 124 -9.96 -10.91 22.69
N SER A 125 -9.67 -12.21 22.83
CA SER A 125 -8.49 -12.87 22.25
C SER A 125 -8.55 -12.85 20.72
N PHE A 126 -7.41 -13.03 20.03
CA PHE A 126 -7.37 -13.08 18.56
C PHE A 126 -8.36 -14.11 17.99
N LYS A 127 -8.50 -15.26 18.67
CA LYS A 127 -9.46 -16.31 18.31
C LYS A 127 -10.92 -15.82 18.40
N ASP A 128 -11.27 -15.09 19.44
CA ASP A 128 -12.63 -14.58 19.68
C ASP A 128 -13.01 -13.48 18.65
N ARG A 129 -12.04 -12.65 18.27
CA ARG A 129 -12.22 -11.64 17.22
C ARG A 129 -12.44 -12.29 15.86
N LEU A 130 -11.70 -13.36 15.57
CA LEU A 130 -11.81 -14.10 14.31
C LEU A 130 -13.13 -14.87 14.21
N THR A 131 -13.54 -15.57 15.27
CA THR A 131 -14.83 -16.29 15.31
C THR A 131 -16.01 -15.32 15.22
N TYR A 132 -15.93 -14.16 15.86
CA TYR A 132 -16.92 -13.10 15.72
C TYR A 132 -16.99 -12.56 14.29
N PHE A 133 -15.84 -12.24 13.67
CA PHE A 133 -15.80 -11.77 12.28
C PHE A 133 -16.43 -12.79 11.31
N LEU A 134 -16.12 -14.08 11.49
CA LEU A 134 -16.70 -15.18 10.71
C LEU A 134 -18.19 -15.41 11.00
N GLY A 135 -18.65 -15.06 12.20
CA GLY A 135 -20.06 -15.15 12.62
C GLY A 135 -20.90 -13.91 12.33
N THR A 136 -20.31 -12.85 11.76
CA THR A 136 -21.04 -11.61 11.45
C THR A 136 -22.12 -11.89 10.40
N ARG A 137 -23.36 -11.46 10.65
CA ARG A 137 -24.43 -11.56 9.65
C ARG A 137 -24.06 -10.68 8.46
N VAL A 138 -23.75 -11.33 7.33
CA VAL A 138 -23.40 -10.65 6.08
C VAL A 138 -24.69 -10.11 5.47
N SER A 139 -24.83 -8.79 5.39
CA SER A 139 -25.95 -8.18 4.69
C SER A 139 -25.78 -8.31 3.18
N ILE A 140 -26.87 -8.33 2.41
CA ILE A 140 -26.79 -8.34 0.94
C ILE A 140 -25.96 -7.15 0.43
N ALA A 141 -26.08 -5.99 1.10
CA ALA A 141 -25.27 -4.82 0.81
C ALA A 141 -23.76 -5.05 0.99
N SER A 142 -23.33 -5.80 2.03
CA SER A 142 -21.90 -6.11 2.21
C SER A 142 -21.39 -7.14 1.20
N ILE A 143 -22.24 -8.08 0.74
CA ILE A 143 -21.91 -9.00 -0.37
C ILE A 143 -21.69 -8.22 -1.66
N VAL A 144 -22.63 -7.35 -2.03
CA VAL A 144 -22.54 -6.54 -3.26
C VAL A 144 -21.32 -5.62 -3.23
N THR A 145 -21.07 -4.95 -2.10
CA THR A 145 -19.90 -4.08 -1.93
C THR A 145 -18.60 -4.90 -1.99
N GLY A 146 -18.56 -6.07 -1.35
CA GLY A 146 -17.40 -6.97 -1.39
C GLY A 146 -17.10 -7.47 -2.80
N LEU A 147 -18.13 -7.85 -3.56
CA LEU A 147 -17.99 -8.27 -4.96
C LEU A 147 -17.47 -7.13 -5.84
N PHE A 148 -17.96 -5.91 -5.64
CA PHE A 148 -17.48 -4.73 -6.36
C PHE A 148 -15.99 -4.44 -6.07
N ILE A 149 -15.58 -4.50 -4.79
CA ILE A 149 -14.18 -4.32 -4.39
C ILE A 149 -13.30 -5.43 -5.01
N LEU A 150 -13.76 -6.68 -4.98
CA LEU A 150 -13.06 -7.81 -5.60
C LEU A 150 -12.92 -7.63 -7.11
N ALA A 151 -13.97 -7.20 -7.80
CA ALA A 151 -13.92 -6.91 -9.23
C ALA A 151 -12.95 -5.77 -9.56
N ALA A 152 -12.98 -4.68 -8.78
CA ALA A 152 -12.06 -3.56 -8.92
C ALA A 152 -10.59 -4.00 -8.70
N LEU A 153 -10.35 -4.85 -7.70
CA LEU A 153 -9.03 -5.41 -7.42
C LEU A 153 -8.56 -6.37 -8.53
N ALA A 154 -9.48 -7.19 -9.05
CA ALA A 154 -9.19 -8.08 -10.18
C ALA A 154 -8.81 -7.28 -11.43
N ILE A 155 -9.55 -6.21 -11.75
CA ILE A 155 -9.21 -5.28 -12.84
C ILE A 155 -7.87 -4.59 -12.57
N PHE A 156 -7.61 -4.18 -11.33
CA PHE A 156 -6.36 -3.54 -10.94
C PHE A 156 -5.15 -4.44 -11.22
N VAL A 157 -5.23 -5.73 -10.87
CA VAL A 157 -4.21 -6.77 -11.10
C VAL A 157 -4.14 -7.17 -12.58
N ALA A 158 -5.27 -7.30 -13.25
CA ALA A 158 -5.30 -7.60 -14.68
C ALA A 158 -4.64 -6.49 -15.51
N ARG A 159 -4.77 -5.23 -15.08
CA ARG A 159 -4.11 -4.06 -15.70
C ARG A 159 -2.69 -3.78 -15.16
N SER A 160 -2.11 -4.64 -14.32
CA SER A 160 -0.74 -4.48 -13.81
C SER A 160 0.28 -5.36 -14.55
N GLY A 161 -0.17 -6.45 -15.19
CA GLY A 161 0.63 -7.27 -16.10
C GLY A 161 0.30 -6.97 -17.57
N ASN A 162 1.27 -7.21 -18.45
CA ASN A 162 1.21 -6.97 -19.91
C ASN A 162 -0.21 -7.02 -20.51
N PHE A 163 -0.67 -5.86 -21.00
CA PHE A 163 -1.66 -5.66 -22.08
C PHE A 163 -2.79 -6.69 -22.23
N VAL A 164 -3.61 -6.91 -21.19
CA VAL A 164 -4.84 -7.73 -21.33
C VAL A 164 -6.08 -6.87 -21.65
N LEU A 165 -6.07 -5.57 -21.37
CA LEU A 165 -7.24 -4.70 -21.57
C LEU A 165 -6.90 -3.46 -22.40
N PRO A 166 -7.66 -3.16 -23.48
CA PRO A 166 -7.46 -1.95 -24.27
C PRO A 166 -7.61 -0.70 -23.39
N VAL A 167 -6.68 0.24 -23.58
CA VAL A 167 -6.67 1.53 -22.86
C VAL A 167 -7.63 2.48 -23.59
N PRO A 168 -8.66 3.03 -22.91
CA PRO A 168 -9.55 4.03 -23.50
C PRO A 168 -8.79 5.22 -24.10
N GLY A 169 -9.28 5.79 -25.20
CA GLY A 169 -8.61 6.90 -25.89
C GLY A 169 -8.37 8.14 -25.02
N ILE A 170 -9.32 8.45 -24.13
CA ILE A 170 -9.20 9.54 -23.15
C ILE A 170 -8.07 9.26 -22.14
N GLU A 171 -7.89 8.00 -21.74
CA GLU A 171 -6.79 7.61 -20.86
C GLU A 171 -5.44 7.78 -21.59
N LYS A 172 -5.35 7.48 -22.89
CA LYS A 172 -4.13 7.75 -23.68
C LYS A 172 -3.79 9.24 -23.76
N LEU A 173 -4.78 10.09 -24.00
CA LEU A 173 -4.59 11.56 -24.02
C LEU A 173 -4.09 12.09 -22.67
N PHE A 174 -4.71 11.66 -21.58
CA PHE A 174 -4.28 12.03 -20.23
C PHE A 174 -2.86 11.52 -19.91
N ARG A 175 -2.52 10.31 -20.38
CA ARG A 175 -1.18 9.74 -20.23
C ARG A 175 -0.13 10.57 -20.97
N ASN A 176 -0.42 10.96 -22.22
CA ASN A 176 0.47 11.78 -23.03
C ASN A 176 0.65 13.18 -22.40
N PHE A 177 -0.43 13.81 -21.94
CA PHE A 177 -0.37 15.09 -21.22
C PHE A 177 0.56 15.03 -20.00
N LEU A 178 0.43 13.99 -19.17
CA LEU A 178 1.29 13.82 -18.00
C LEU A 178 2.75 13.53 -18.38
N GLU A 179 2.99 12.80 -19.45
CA GLU A 179 4.34 12.53 -19.95
C GLU A 179 5.02 13.80 -20.47
N THR A 180 4.29 14.63 -21.22
CA THR A 180 4.77 15.94 -21.70
C THR A 180 5.03 16.91 -20.56
N LEU A 181 4.19 16.93 -19.52
CA LEU A 181 4.35 17.83 -18.37
C LEU A 181 5.47 17.41 -17.41
N LEU A 182 5.64 16.12 -17.17
CA LEU A 182 6.45 15.61 -16.06
C LEU A 182 7.70 14.86 -16.50
N PHE A 183 7.96 14.77 -17.82
CA PHE A 183 9.06 14.07 -18.48
C PHE A 183 9.04 12.53 -18.29
N ILE A 184 8.74 12.07 -17.08
CA ILE A 184 8.56 10.66 -16.72
C ILE A 184 7.18 10.51 -16.08
N ARG A 185 6.31 9.78 -16.78
CA ARG A 185 4.93 9.56 -16.38
C ARG A 185 4.83 8.87 -15.00
N PRO A 186 4.14 9.47 -14.01
CA PRO A 186 3.80 8.80 -12.76
C PRO A 186 2.73 7.72 -12.96
N ARG A 187 2.71 6.70 -12.10
CA ARG A 187 1.64 5.70 -12.14
C ARG A 187 0.33 6.35 -11.68
N SER A 188 -0.61 6.48 -12.60
CA SER A 188 -1.90 7.14 -12.37
C SER A 188 -2.73 6.56 -11.22
N LYS A 189 -2.53 5.28 -10.93
CA LYS A 189 -3.24 4.57 -9.85
C LYS A 189 -2.81 5.04 -8.45
N GLU A 190 -1.59 5.57 -8.30
CA GLU A 190 -1.06 6.03 -7.02
C GLU A 190 -1.65 7.37 -6.61
N PHE A 191 -1.58 8.38 -7.49
CA PHE A 191 -2.00 9.74 -7.17
C PHE A 191 -3.52 9.95 -7.25
N LEU A 192 -4.26 9.16 -8.04
CA LEU A 192 -5.72 9.28 -8.16
C LEU A 192 -6.49 8.48 -7.11
N ILE A 193 -5.94 7.36 -6.64
CA ILE A 193 -6.65 6.42 -5.76
C ILE A 193 -5.89 6.24 -4.45
N GLY A 194 -4.64 5.79 -4.51
CA GLY A 194 -3.87 5.45 -3.31
C GLY A 194 -3.73 6.62 -2.33
N TYR A 195 -3.10 7.73 -2.75
CA TYR A 195 -2.89 8.87 -1.87
C TYR A 195 -4.20 9.54 -1.40
N PRO A 196 -5.18 9.84 -2.27
CA PRO A 196 -6.45 10.42 -1.82
C PRO A 196 -7.17 9.57 -0.77
N LEU A 197 -7.19 8.24 -0.94
CA LEU A 197 -7.81 7.34 0.04
C LEU A 197 -6.99 7.21 1.33
N LEU A 198 -5.65 7.27 1.27
CA LEU A 198 -4.82 7.35 2.48
C LEU A 198 -5.10 8.62 3.28
N PHE A 199 -5.17 9.78 2.62
CA PHE A 199 -5.48 11.05 3.29
C PHE A 199 -6.90 11.06 3.86
N LEU A 200 -7.88 10.52 3.12
CA LEU A 200 -9.25 10.37 3.63
C LEU A 200 -9.31 9.44 4.85
N SER A 201 -8.62 8.30 4.79
CA SER A 201 -8.51 7.35 5.90
C SER A 201 -7.87 8.01 7.11
N ALA A 202 -6.79 8.77 6.92
CA ALA A 202 -6.10 9.51 7.98
C ALA A 202 -7.03 10.55 8.61
N ALA A 203 -7.75 11.34 7.80
CA ALA A 203 -8.68 12.34 8.31
C ALA A 203 -9.83 11.72 9.13
N LEU A 204 -10.40 10.60 8.69
CA LEU A 204 -11.43 9.86 9.43
C LEU A 204 -10.89 9.26 10.73
N TYR A 205 -9.68 8.70 10.70
CA TYR A 205 -9.01 8.16 11.88
C TYR A 205 -8.77 9.25 12.94
N LEU A 206 -8.32 10.43 12.53
CA LEU A 206 -8.06 11.57 13.42
C LEU A 206 -9.33 12.16 14.03
N LYS A 207 -10.48 11.97 13.38
CA LYS A 207 -11.82 12.36 13.86
C LYS A 207 -12.55 11.22 14.59
N ASP A 208 -11.85 10.14 14.89
CA ASP A 208 -12.36 8.92 15.54
C ASP A 208 -13.56 8.25 14.83
N ARG A 209 -13.75 8.53 13.53
CA ARG A 209 -14.81 7.91 12.71
C ARG A 209 -14.30 6.63 12.05
N ARG A 210 -14.21 5.56 12.84
CA ARG A 210 -13.55 4.30 12.44
C ARG A 210 -14.38 3.37 11.54
N THR A 211 -15.66 3.67 11.31
CA THR A 211 -16.61 2.78 10.62
C THR A 211 -16.16 2.36 9.22
N TRP A 212 -15.49 3.24 8.49
CA TRP A 212 -15.08 3.00 7.09
C TRP A 212 -13.59 2.66 6.92
N LEU A 213 -12.81 2.65 8.01
CA LEU A 213 -11.35 2.45 7.93
C LEU A 213 -10.96 1.06 7.41
N TRP A 214 -11.78 0.04 7.68
CA TRP A 214 -11.56 -1.33 7.20
C TRP A 214 -11.70 -1.49 5.67
N ILE A 215 -12.29 -0.51 4.96
CA ILE A 215 -12.31 -0.46 3.49
C ILE A 215 -11.28 0.55 2.98
N LEU A 216 -11.27 1.75 3.55
CA LEU A 216 -10.50 2.87 3.01
C LEU A 216 -8.98 2.70 3.21
N ALA A 217 -8.53 2.24 4.39
CA ALA A 217 -7.10 2.07 4.67
C ALA A 217 -6.46 0.96 3.79
N PRO A 218 -7.11 -0.19 3.56
CA PRO A 218 -6.63 -1.18 2.58
C PRO A 218 -6.50 -0.63 1.17
N LEU A 219 -7.51 0.10 0.68
CA LEU A 219 -7.44 0.71 -0.64
C LEU A 219 -6.35 1.79 -0.73
N GLY A 220 -6.12 2.53 0.35
CA GLY A 220 -5.00 3.46 0.46
C GLY A 220 -3.62 2.79 0.38
N THR A 221 -3.53 1.50 0.74
CA THR A 221 -2.28 0.71 0.69
C THR A 221 -1.77 0.57 -0.76
N ILE A 222 -2.62 0.83 -1.78
CA ILE A 222 -2.22 0.90 -3.19
C ILE A 222 -1.04 1.87 -3.40
N ALA A 223 -0.97 2.99 -2.68
CA ALA A 223 0.15 3.94 -2.81
C ALA A 223 1.51 3.31 -2.44
N PRO A 224 1.75 2.85 -1.19
CA PRO A 224 3.03 2.23 -0.84
C PRO A 224 3.31 0.93 -1.62
N ILE A 225 2.29 0.14 -1.97
CA ILE A 225 2.45 -1.05 -2.82
C ILE A 225 3.06 -0.67 -4.18
N SER A 226 2.55 0.40 -4.78
CA SER A 226 2.96 0.78 -6.12
C SER A 226 4.34 1.46 -6.13
N ILE A 227 4.75 2.10 -5.02
CA ILE A 227 6.14 2.50 -4.78
C ILE A 227 7.05 1.27 -4.86
N LEU A 228 6.84 0.24 -4.02
CA LEU A 228 7.69 -0.97 -4.05
C LEU A 228 7.63 -1.69 -5.40
N ASN A 229 6.47 -1.72 -6.04
CA ASN A 229 6.32 -2.28 -7.37
C ASN A 229 7.02 -1.46 -8.46
N THR A 230 7.39 -0.21 -8.21
CA THR A 230 8.21 0.57 -9.16
C THR A 230 9.66 0.06 -9.12
N PHE A 231 10.16 -0.23 -7.92
CA PHE A 231 11.54 -0.69 -7.71
C PHE A 231 11.72 -2.21 -7.85
N SER A 232 10.64 -3.01 -7.89
CA SER A 232 10.68 -4.44 -8.21
C SER A 232 11.13 -4.71 -9.66
N HIS A 233 10.99 -3.73 -10.53
CA HIS A 233 11.46 -3.76 -11.92
C HIS A 233 12.88 -3.18 -12.02
N ILE A 234 13.84 -3.85 -11.39
CA ILE A 234 15.23 -3.36 -11.29
C ILE A 234 15.97 -3.24 -12.63
N HIS A 235 15.45 -3.84 -13.70
CA HIS A 235 15.94 -3.62 -15.07
C HIS A 235 15.70 -2.20 -15.57
N THR A 236 14.79 -1.45 -14.95
CA THR A 236 14.62 -0.02 -15.22
C THR A 236 15.66 0.79 -14.43
N PRO A 237 16.36 1.76 -15.05
CA PRO A 237 17.33 2.59 -14.35
C PRO A 237 16.74 3.22 -13.08
N LEU A 238 17.49 3.13 -11.98
CA LEU A 238 17.05 3.57 -10.65
C LEU A 238 16.57 5.03 -10.66
N MET A 239 17.28 5.90 -11.39
CA MET A 239 16.93 7.32 -11.53
C MET A 239 15.51 7.52 -12.10
N ILE A 240 15.13 6.73 -13.10
CA ILE A 240 13.80 6.81 -13.73
C ILE A 240 12.72 6.40 -12.72
N SER A 241 12.98 5.33 -11.97
CA SER A 241 12.08 4.84 -10.92
C SER A 241 11.93 5.84 -9.77
N MET A 242 13.00 6.55 -9.39
CA MET A 242 12.95 7.63 -8.40
C MET A 242 12.11 8.82 -8.89
N ILE A 243 12.35 9.33 -10.10
CA ILE A 243 11.59 10.47 -10.65
C ILE A 243 10.10 10.12 -10.79
N ARG A 244 9.79 8.90 -11.26
CA ARG A 244 8.40 8.42 -11.35
C ARG A 244 7.70 8.44 -9.99
N THR A 245 8.38 7.93 -8.97
CA THR A 245 7.85 7.87 -7.60
C THR A 245 7.69 9.27 -7.01
N PHE A 246 8.66 10.15 -7.25
CA PHE A 246 8.61 11.54 -6.81
C PHE A 246 7.44 12.30 -7.44
N ASN A 247 7.27 12.21 -8.76
CA ASN A 247 6.14 12.82 -9.47
C ASN A 247 4.79 12.28 -8.96
N GLY A 248 4.70 10.98 -8.69
CA GLY A 248 3.51 10.34 -8.11
C GLY A 248 3.20 10.86 -6.71
N LEU A 249 4.22 10.98 -5.86
CA LEU A 249 4.11 11.50 -4.50
C LEU A 249 3.67 12.97 -4.48
N VAL A 250 4.29 13.84 -5.28
CA VAL A 250 3.97 15.28 -5.32
C VAL A 250 2.50 15.49 -5.70
N LEU A 251 2.06 14.89 -6.82
CA LEU A 251 0.66 14.98 -7.24
C LEU A 251 -0.30 14.36 -6.23
N GLY A 252 0.07 13.20 -5.68
CA GLY A 252 -0.72 12.49 -4.69
C GLY A 252 -0.90 13.27 -3.39
N VAL A 253 0.14 13.96 -2.91
CA VAL A 253 0.08 14.82 -1.73
C VAL A 253 -0.78 16.06 -2.01
N ILE A 254 -0.67 16.69 -3.18
CA ILE A 254 -1.50 17.85 -3.53
C ILE A 254 -2.99 17.48 -3.49
N ILE A 255 -3.38 16.41 -4.19
CA ILE A 255 -4.78 15.94 -4.23
C ILE A 255 -5.21 15.44 -2.84
N GLY A 256 -4.34 14.71 -2.15
CA GLY A 256 -4.61 14.18 -0.82
C GLY A 256 -4.84 15.26 0.24
N LEU A 257 -4.06 16.34 0.22
CA LEU A 257 -4.27 17.50 1.09
C LEU A 257 -5.61 18.18 0.82
N LEU A 258 -5.99 18.31 -0.45
CA LEU A 258 -7.30 18.84 -0.84
C LEU A 258 -8.44 17.96 -0.31
N VAL A 259 -8.30 16.63 -0.41
CA VAL A 259 -9.26 15.67 0.17
C VAL A 259 -9.33 15.78 1.69
N ALA A 260 -8.19 15.85 2.38
CA ALA A 260 -8.14 15.99 3.84
C ALA A 260 -8.77 17.32 4.29
N PHE A 261 -8.57 18.41 3.54
CA PHE A 261 -9.19 19.69 3.80
C PHE A 261 -10.72 19.64 3.67
N ILE A 262 -11.22 19.08 2.57
CA ILE A 262 -12.66 18.89 2.34
C ILE A 262 -13.26 17.99 3.42
N ALA A 263 -12.63 16.86 3.72
CA ALA A 263 -13.06 15.94 4.76
C ALA A 263 -13.13 16.63 6.13
N ASN A 264 -12.12 17.41 6.50
CA ASN A 264 -12.12 18.16 7.75
C ASN A 264 -13.27 19.17 7.81
N LYS A 265 -13.62 19.83 6.70
CA LYS A 265 -14.76 20.77 6.64
C LYS A 265 -16.09 20.03 6.78
N LEU A 266 -16.32 18.98 5.99
CA LEU A 266 -17.56 18.19 6.01
C LEU A 266 -17.82 17.52 7.36
N LEU A 267 -16.76 16.98 7.98
CA LEU A 267 -16.87 16.30 9.27
C LEU A 267 -17.13 17.27 10.43
N LYS A 268 -16.71 18.55 10.33
CA LYS A 268 -17.11 19.60 11.27
C LYS A 268 -18.59 19.97 11.16
N THR A 269 -19.19 19.84 9.97
CA THR A 269 -20.58 20.25 9.73
C THR A 269 -21.61 19.21 10.24
N GLN A 270 -21.19 18.00 10.60
CA GLN A 270 -22.07 16.93 11.10
C GLN A 270 -22.11 16.82 12.64
N GLU A 271 -21.63 17.82 13.38
CA GLU A 271 -21.71 17.87 14.86
C GLU A 271 -22.94 18.64 15.38
N TRP A 272 -24.06 18.62 14.64
CA TRP A 272 -25.34 19.23 15.06
C TRP A 272 -26.38 18.16 15.40
#